data_AF-A0A9D5QTG2-F1
#
_entry.id   AF-A0A9D5QTG2-F1
#
_cell.length_a   1.000
_cell.length_b   1.000
_cell.length_c   1.000
_cell.angle_alpha   90.00
_cell.angle_beta   90.00
_cell.angle_gamma   90.00
#
_symmetry.space_group_name_H-M   'P 1'
#
loop_
_entity.id
_entity.type
_entity.pdbx_description
1 polymer ?
#
loop_
_entity_poly.entity_id
_entity_poly.type
_entity_poly.pdbx_seq_one_letter_code
_entity_poly.pdbx_strand_id
1 'polypeptide(L)'
;METIIKKVYFGDKLGLDISSVDDMIAQYKAFGAAKASFHLNGQQVVDFIDDTHATGICYAIATLVTEEDGKDKMTFHAVRYYDKYVKIDGRWWIAEREQHFVYTCIPPMAPLA
;
A
#
# COMPACT_ATOMS: atom_id res chain seq x y z
N MET A 1 -13.82 12.00 6.12
CA MET A 1 -13.30 10.79 6.80
C MET A 1 -11.94 11.16 7.39
N GLU A 2 -11.87 11.28 8.72
CA GLU A 2 -10.66 11.74 9.43
C GLU A 2 -9.80 10.57 9.94
N THR A 3 -10.38 9.37 9.96
CA THR A 3 -9.77 8.16 10.50
C THR A 3 -9.59 7.12 9.40
N ILE A 4 -8.39 6.56 9.33
CA ILE A 4 -8.05 5.39 8.51
C ILE A 4 -7.26 4.44 9.39
N ILE A 5 -7.63 3.16 9.38
CA ILE A 5 -6.83 2.13 10.04
C ILE A 5 -6.02 1.44 8.97
N LYS A 6 -4.69 1.48 9.06
CA LYS A 6 -3.82 0.82 8.11
C LYS A 6 -2.73 0.05 8.84
N LYS A 7 -2.67 -1.25 8.56
CA LYS A 7 -1.59 -2.11 9.01
C LYS A 7 -0.76 -2.57 7.83
N VAL A 8 0.55 -2.53 7.97
CA VAL A 8 1.49 -2.97 6.94
C VAL A 8 2.32 -4.12 7.48
N TYR A 9 2.23 -5.26 6.81
CA TYR A 9 2.91 -6.50 7.15
C TYR A 9 4.01 -6.78 6.12
N PHE A 10 5.20 -7.12 6.62
CA PHE A 10 6.32 -7.62 5.82
C PHE A 10 6.44 -9.13 6.08
N GLY A 11 5.90 -9.95 5.16
CA GLY A 11 5.57 -11.33 5.49
C GLY A 11 4.51 -11.37 6.59
N ASP A 12 4.80 -12.06 7.69
CA ASP A 12 3.90 -12.18 8.85
C ASP A 12 4.15 -11.15 9.95
N LYS A 13 5.16 -10.28 9.79
CA LYS A 13 5.54 -9.28 10.80
C LYS A 13 4.84 -7.95 10.55
N LEU A 14 4.11 -7.45 11.55
CA LEU A 14 3.60 -6.08 11.56
C LEU A 14 4.76 -5.08 11.58
N GLY A 15 4.82 -4.22 10.57
CA GLY A 15 5.86 -3.19 10.41
C GLY A 15 5.36 -1.77 10.65
N LEU A 16 4.15 -1.44 10.18
CA LEU A 16 3.50 -0.15 10.41
C LEU A 16 2.08 -0.38 10.92
N ASP A 17 1.69 0.38 11.93
CA ASP A 17 0.32 0.46 12.44
C ASP A 17 -0.06 1.94 12.44
N ILE A 18 -1.00 2.29 11.57
CA ILE A 18 -1.38 3.66 11.25
C ILE A 18 -2.85 3.82 11.59
N SER A 19 -3.19 4.82 12.39
CA SER A 19 -4.56 5.01 12.87
C SER A 19 -5.20 6.35 12.51
N SER A 20 -4.44 7.24 11.85
CA SER A 20 -4.93 8.54 11.39
C SER A 20 -4.22 8.99 10.12
N VAL A 21 -4.78 10.01 9.46
CA VAL A 21 -4.13 10.64 8.30
C VAL A 21 -2.81 11.29 8.68
N ASP A 22 -2.73 11.95 9.84
CA ASP A 22 -1.50 12.60 10.30
C ASP A 22 -0.39 11.58 10.60
N ASP A 23 -0.76 10.45 11.23
CA ASP A 23 0.16 9.34 11.49
C ASP A 23 0.63 8.71 10.18
N MET A 24 -0.28 8.54 9.21
CA MET A 24 0.07 8.09 7.86
C MET A 24 1.11 9.04 7.25
N ILE A 25 0.86 10.35 7.25
CA ILE A 25 1.79 11.35 6.70
C ILE A 25 3.15 11.27 7.41
N ALA A 26 3.16 11.18 8.74
CA ALA A 26 4.39 11.11 9.53
C ALA A 26 5.20 9.84 9.20
N GLN A 27 4.57 8.67 9.22
CA GLN A 27 5.23 7.39 8.96
C GLN A 27 5.73 7.30 7.51
N TYR A 28 4.96 7.76 6.52
CA TYR A 28 5.41 7.76 5.12
C TYR A 28 6.56 8.72 4.86
N LYS A 29 6.60 9.88 5.54
CA LYS A 29 7.76 10.78 5.48
C LYS A 29 8.99 10.13 6.10
N ALA A 30 8.84 9.43 7.23
CA ALA A 30 9.93 8.73 7.91
C ALA A 30 10.45 7.52 7.13
N PHE A 31 9.57 6.84 6.37
CA PHE A 31 9.93 5.71 5.51
C PHE A 31 10.88 6.12 4.35
N GLY A 32 11.02 7.41 4.11
CA GLY A 32 11.88 7.97 3.07
C GLY A 32 11.14 8.18 1.75
N ALA A 33 11.58 9.18 1.00
CA ALA A 33 11.03 9.48 -0.32
C ALA A 33 11.70 8.60 -1.37
N ALA A 34 10.89 7.84 -2.11
CA ALA A 34 11.36 7.24 -3.35
C ALA A 34 11.58 8.34 -4.39
N LYS A 35 12.64 8.24 -5.20
CA LYS A 35 12.84 9.06 -6.40
C LYS A 35 11.72 8.84 -7.41
N ALA A 36 11.26 7.60 -7.53
CA ALA A 36 10.11 7.22 -8.32
C ALA A 36 9.35 6.08 -7.64
N SER A 37 8.03 6.09 -7.77
CA SER A 37 7.16 5.01 -7.33
C SER A 37 6.16 4.67 -8.42
N PHE A 38 5.93 3.38 -8.66
CA PHE A 38 4.91 2.93 -9.59
C PHE A 38 4.09 1.80 -8.95
N HIS A 39 2.77 1.98 -8.90
CA HIS A 39 1.85 0.99 -8.35
C HIS A 39 0.90 0.52 -9.43
N LEU A 40 0.89 -0.79 -9.66
CA LEU A 40 -0.08 -1.46 -10.51
C LEU A 40 -1.01 -2.28 -9.63
N ASN A 41 -2.29 -1.93 -9.64
CA ASN A 41 -3.32 -2.77 -9.02
C ASN A 41 -3.80 -3.80 -10.03
N GLY A 42 -3.88 -5.06 -9.59
CA GLY A 42 -4.30 -6.21 -10.39
C GLY A 42 -5.74 -6.61 -10.12
N GLN A 43 -6.00 -7.92 -10.11
CA GLN A 43 -7.33 -8.45 -9.82
C GLN A 43 -7.80 -8.01 -8.43
N GLN A 44 -9.07 -7.61 -8.37
CA GLN A 44 -9.77 -7.22 -7.16
C GLN A 44 -11.06 -8.04 -7.04
N VAL A 45 -11.35 -8.51 -5.82
CA VAL A 45 -12.63 -9.09 -5.44
C VAL A 45 -13.25 -8.20 -4.37
N VAL A 46 -14.53 -7.86 -4.53
CA VAL A 46 -15.28 -7.04 -3.59
C VAL A 46 -16.55 -7.78 -3.21
N ASP A 47 -16.77 -7.93 -1.92
CA ASP A 47 -17.95 -8.56 -1.33
C ASP A 47 -18.77 -7.49 -0.62
N PHE A 48 -19.92 -7.14 -1.19
CA PHE A 48 -20.85 -6.20 -0.58
C PHE A 48 -21.57 -6.86 0.60
N ILE A 49 -21.48 -6.23 1.77
CA ILE A 49 -22.16 -6.69 2.99
C ILE A 49 -23.56 -6.08 3.03
N ASP A 50 -23.66 -4.78 2.72
CA ASP A 50 -24.89 -4.01 2.62
C ASP A 50 -24.70 -2.82 1.66
N ASP A 51 -25.69 -1.92 1.58
CA ASP A 51 -25.67 -0.75 0.69
C ASP A 51 -24.55 0.26 0.98
N THR A 52 -23.94 0.15 2.16
CA THR A 52 -22.97 1.09 2.73
C THR A 52 -21.66 0.45 3.21
N HIS A 53 -21.54 -0.88 3.23
CA HIS A 53 -20.34 -1.60 3.65
C HIS A 53 -19.95 -2.72 2.68
N ALA A 54 -18.64 -2.90 2.49
CA ALA A 54 -18.08 -4.00 1.72
C ALA A 54 -16.72 -4.43 2.28
N THR A 55 -16.30 -5.66 1.99
CA THR A 55 -14.89 -6.07 2.10
C THR A 55 -14.28 -6.27 0.72
N GLY A 56 -12.96 -6.31 0.63
CA GLY A 56 -12.33 -6.72 -0.60
C GLY A 56 -10.88 -7.13 -0.46
N ILE A 57 -10.43 -7.87 -1.47
CA ILE A 57 -9.04 -8.29 -1.64
C ILE A 57 -8.56 -7.70 -2.96
N CYS A 58 -7.43 -7.00 -2.94
CA CYS A 58 -6.80 -6.46 -4.15
C CYS A 58 -5.35 -6.91 -4.20
N TYR A 59 -4.93 -7.50 -5.33
CA TYR A 59 -3.51 -7.73 -5.59
C TYR A 59 -2.88 -6.45 -6.15
N ALA A 60 -1.63 -6.20 -5.79
CA ALA A 60 -0.88 -5.07 -6.31
C ALA A 60 0.60 -5.42 -6.49
N ILE A 61 1.22 -4.72 -7.43
CA ILE A 61 2.67 -4.66 -7.60
C ILE A 61 3.09 -3.23 -7.32
N ALA A 62 4.09 -3.05 -6.46
CA ALA A 62 4.70 -1.77 -6.21
C ALA A 62 6.19 -1.81 -6.56
N THR A 63 6.66 -0.88 -7.39
CA THR A 63 8.09 -0.65 -7.59
C THR A 63 8.48 0.70 -7.02
N LEU A 64 9.60 0.74 -6.30
CA LEU A 64 10.15 1.95 -5.71
C LEU A 64 11.59 2.09 -6.16
N VAL A 65 11.97 3.27 -6.62
CA VAL A 65 13.36 3.62 -6.92
C VAL A 65 13.87 4.52 -5.81
N THR A 66 14.92 4.10 -5.13
CA THR A 66 15.63 4.86 -4.09
C THR A 66 17.09 5.05 -4.47
N GLU A 67 17.77 6.04 -3.90
CA GLU A 67 19.21 6.18 -4.03
C GLU A 67 19.91 5.53 -2.84
N GLU A 68 20.92 4.71 -3.12
CA GLU A 68 21.83 4.12 -2.13
C GLU A 68 23.26 4.24 -2.70
N ASP A 69 24.17 4.84 -1.94
CA ASP A 69 25.58 5.07 -2.35
C ASP A 69 25.75 5.75 -3.72
N GLY A 70 24.91 6.75 -4.01
CA GLY A 70 24.92 7.51 -5.26
C GLY A 70 24.44 6.72 -6.49
N LYS A 71 23.81 5.56 -6.28
CA LYS A 71 23.23 4.72 -7.34
C LYS A 71 21.75 4.49 -7.11
N ASP A 72 21.00 4.47 -8.20
CA ASP A 72 19.59 4.11 -8.16
C ASP A 72 19.42 2.62 -7.97
N LYS A 73 18.52 2.26 -7.05
CA LYS A 73 18.14 0.90 -6.71
C LYS A 73 16.63 0.78 -6.80
N MET A 74 16.16 -0.25 -7.52
CA MET A 74 14.75 -0.56 -7.61
C MET A 74 14.40 -1.71 -6.67
N THR A 75 13.38 -1.52 -5.83
CA THR A 75 12.68 -2.62 -5.17
C THR A 75 11.40 -2.94 -5.91
N PHE A 76 11.07 -4.22 -5.97
CA PHE A 76 9.82 -4.74 -6.49
C PHE A 76 9.09 -5.48 -5.38
N HIS A 77 7.83 -5.16 -5.19
CA HIS A 77 6.98 -5.67 -4.13
C HIS A 77 5.73 -6.29 -4.72
N ALA A 78 5.51 -7.58 -4.46
CA ALA A 78 4.19 -8.18 -4.64
C ALA A 78 3.38 -7.99 -3.36
N VAL A 79 2.20 -7.40 -3.50
CA VAL A 79 1.40 -6.91 -2.38
C VAL A 79 -0.02 -7.46 -2.47
N ARG A 80 -0.61 -7.77 -1.32
CA ARG A 80 -2.02 -8.11 -1.19
C ARG A 80 -2.66 -7.18 -0.16
N TYR A 81 -3.70 -6.47 -0.58
CA TYR A 81 -4.51 -5.63 0.28
C TYR A 81 -5.77 -6.39 0.71
N TYR A 82 -6.09 -6.30 2.00
CA TYR A 82 -7.38 -6.68 2.56
C TYR A 82 -8.04 -5.42 3.09
N ASP A 83 -9.14 -5.04 2.45
CA ASP A 83 -9.77 -3.76 2.67
C ASP A 83 -11.17 -3.92 3.26
N LYS A 84 -11.52 -2.99 4.15
CA LYS A 84 -12.90 -2.71 4.54
C LYS A 84 -13.31 -1.37 3.97
N TYR A 85 -14.48 -1.33 3.35
CA TYR A 85 -15.02 -0.16 2.69
C TYR A 85 -16.27 0.34 3.40
N VAL A 86 -16.43 1.66 3.41
CA VAL A 86 -17.63 2.34 3.89
C VAL A 86 -18.10 3.36 2.86
N LYS A 87 -19.41 3.47 2.66
CA LYS A 87 -20.03 4.49 1.80
C LYS A 87 -20.56 5.62 2.66
N ILE A 88 -20.02 6.82 2.49
CA ILE A 88 -20.41 8.03 3.21
C ILE A 88 -20.82 9.07 2.16
N ASP A 89 -22.00 9.65 2.30
CA ASP A 89 -22.55 10.67 1.40
C ASP A 89 -22.46 10.27 -0.09
N GLY A 90 -22.79 9.00 -0.38
CA GLY A 90 -22.80 8.45 -1.73
C GLY A 90 -21.43 8.01 -2.27
N ARG A 91 -20.33 8.25 -1.54
CA ARG A 91 -18.97 7.90 -1.97
C ARG A 91 -18.37 6.78 -1.12
N TRP A 92 -17.74 5.81 -1.78
CA TRP A 92 -17.00 4.74 -1.12
C TRP A 92 -15.60 5.19 -0.69
N TRP A 93 -15.19 4.74 0.49
CA TRP A 93 -13.89 5.00 1.11
C TRP A 93 -13.28 3.70 1.64
N ILE A 94 -11.95 3.63 1.70
CA ILE A 94 -11.24 2.58 2.44
C ILE A 94 -11.21 3.00 3.91
N ALA A 95 -12.00 2.32 4.73
CA ALA A 95 -12.03 2.55 6.17
C ALA A 95 -10.83 1.87 6.87
N GLU A 96 -10.52 0.64 6.43
CA GLU A 96 -9.40 -0.13 6.95
C GLU A 96 -8.64 -0.82 5.82
N ARG A 97 -7.31 -0.93 5.94
CA ARG A 97 -6.45 -1.72 5.04
C ARG A 97 -5.40 -2.51 5.82
N GLU A 98 -5.39 -3.82 5.62
CA GLU A 98 -4.22 -4.65 5.90
C GLU A 98 -3.44 -4.87 4.59
N GLN A 99 -2.23 -4.34 4.54
CA GLN A 99 -1.33 -4.43 3.41
C GLN A 99 -0.25 -5.47 3.72
N HIS A 100 -0.21 -6.55 2.94
CA HIS A 100 0.81 -7.58 3.08
C HIS A 100 1.78 -7.52 1.91
N PHE A 101 3.05 -7.25 2.20
CA PHE A 101 4.14 -7.57 1.28
C PHE A 101 4.32 -9.09 1.27
N VAL A 102 3.84 -9.74 0.21
CA VAL A 102 3.88 -11.21 0.03
C VAL A 102 5.31 -11.65 -0.25
N TYR A 103 5.98 -10.96 -1.16
CA TYR A 103 7.41 -11.10 -1.38
C TYR A 103 7.98 -9.78 -1.91
N THR A 104 9.29 -9.63 -1.74
CA THR A 104 10.06 -8.51 -2.27
C THR A 104 11.28 -9.04 -3.00
N CYS A 105 11.61 -8.44 -4.13
CA CYS A 105 12.87 -8.68 -4.81
C CYS A 105 13.53 -7.36 -5.20
N ILE A 106 14.83 -7.43 -5.46
CA ILE A 106 15.66 -6.31 -5.89
C ILE A 106 16.20 -6.68 -7.27
N PRO A 107 15.42 -6.50 -8.33
CA PRO A 107 15.88 -6.81 -9.69
C PRO A 107 16.95 -5.79 -10.13
N PRO A 108 17.83 -6.17 -11.08
CA PRO A 108 18.72 -5.22 -11.73
C PRO A 108 17.92 -4.09 -12.38
N MET A 109 18.38 -2.85 -12.19
CA MET A 109 17.80 -1.67 -12.83
C MET A 109 18.73 -1.20 -13.95
N ALA A 110 18.23 -1.19 -15.18
CA ALA A 110 18.93 -0.52 -16.27
C ALA A 110 18.66 0.99 -16.19
N PRO A 111 19.66 1.84 -16.45
CA PRO A 111 19.41 3.26 -16.64
C PRO A 111 18.49 3.45 -17.85
N LEU A 112 17.61 4.44 -17.78
CA LEU A 112 16.94 4.93 -18.98
C LEU A 112 18.01 5.50 -19.91
N ALA A 113 17.97 5.09 -21.18
CA ALA A 113 18.92 5.53 -22.21
C ALA A 113 18.79 7.03 -22.50
#